data_AF-A0A166DZW8-F1
#
_entry.id   AF-A0A166DZW8-F1
#
_cell.length_a   1.000
_cell.length_b   1.000
_cell.length_c   1.000
_cell.angle_alpha   90.00
_cell.angle_beta   90.00
_cell.angle_gamma   90.00
#
_symmetry.space_group_name_H-M   'P 1'
#
loop_
_entity.id
_entity.type
_entity.pdbx_description
1 polymer ?
#
loop_
_entity_poly.entity_id
_entity_poly.type
_entity_poly.pdbx_seq_one_letter_code
_entity_poly.pdbx_strand_id
1 'polypeptide(L)' 'TLSNKGRAMRLACGAPPSFWDEFAHTAAYLHNLTPTRTLNWRTPSELFWRRIPDVSHLREIGCTAL' A
#
# COMPACT_ATOMS: atom_id res chain seq x y z
N THR A 1 2.15 -11.87 0.30
CA THR A 1 1.28 -11.70 -0.89
C THR A 1 0.45 -10.43 -0.74
N LEU A 2 -0.09 -9.87 -1.84
CA LEU A 2 -0.93 -8.65 -1.80
C LEU A 2 -2.19 -8.84 -0.93
N SER A 3 -2.84 -10.00 -1.03
CA SER A 3 -4.04 -10.33 -0.24
C SER A 3 -3.78 -10.27 1.27
N ASN A 4 -2.61 -10.73 1.73
CA ASN A 4 -2.25 -10.66 3.16
C ASN A 4 -2.06 -9.21 3.63
N LYS A 5 -1.45 -8.35 2.81
CA LYS A 5 -1.31 -6.91 3.12
C LYS A 5 -2.68 -6.24 3.18
N GLY A 6 -3.54 -6.49 2.20
CA GLY A 6 -4.92 -5.98 2.19
C GLY A 6 -5.69 -6.40 3.43
N ARG A 7 -5.66 -7.69 3.77
CA ARG A 7 -6.31 -8.22 4.98
C ARG A 7 -5.77 -7.59 6.26
N ALA A 8 -4.45 -7.39 6.37
CA ALA A 8 -3.85 -6.77 7.54
C ALA A 8 -4.30 -5.31 7.73
N MET A 9 -4.30 -4.50 6.65
CA MET A 9 -4.77 -3.11 6.70
C MET A 9 -6.25 -3.02 7.08
N ARG A 10 -7.09 -3.91 6.52
CA ARG A 10 -8.52 -3.98 6.86
C ARG A 10 -8.76 -4.28 8.33
N LEU A 11 -8.03 -5.27 8.87
CA LEU A 11 -8.15 -5.65 10.27
C LEU A 11 -7.65 -4.54 11.20
N ALA A 12 -6.58 -3.83 10.82
CA ALA A 12 -6.01 -2.75 11.62
C ALA A 12 -6.99 -1.57 11.83
N CYS A 13 -7.78 -1.23 10.82
CA CYS A 13 -8.78 -0.15 10.91
C CYS A 13 -10.21 -0.64 11.25
N GLY A 14 -10.40 -1.93 11.50
CA GLY A 14 -11.72 -2.49 11.84
C GLY A 14 -12.75 -2.47 10.71
N ALA A 15 -12.32 -2.32 9.46
CA ALA A 15 -13.25 -2.18 8.34
C ALA A 15 -14.00 -3.50 7.99
N PRO A 16 -15.28 -3.42 7.59
CA PRO A 16 -16.06 -4.59 7.17
C PRO A 16 -15.40 -5.35 6.01
N PRO A 17 -15.59 -6.68 5.91
CA PRO A 17 -15.05 -7.49 4.81
C PRO A 17 -15.51 -7.06 3.41
N SER A 18 -16.62 -6.31 3.30
CA SER A 18 -17.13 -5.79 2.03
C SER A 18 -16.17 -4.83 1.33
N PHE A 19 -15.30 -4.15 2.08
CA PHE A 19 -14.30 -3.19 1.55
C PHE A 19 -12.99 -3.86 1.09
N TRP A 20 -13.01 -5.17 0.83
CA TRP A 20 -11.78 -5.93 0.56
C TRP A 20 -11.01 -5.42 -0.66
N ASP A 21 -11.72 -4.88 -1.65
CA ASP A 21 -11.19 -4.39 -2.91
C ASP A 21 -10.41 -3.09 -2.74
N GLU A 22 -10.88 -2.15 -1.90
CA GLU A 22 -10.11 -0.94 -1.59
C GLU A 22 -8.77 -1.27 -0.91
N PHE A 23 -8.76 -2.24 0.01
CA PHE A 23 -7.51 -2.69 0.62
C PHE A 23 -6.63 -3.49 -0.33
N ALA A 24 -7.20 -4.22 -1.29
CA ALA A 24 -6.42 -4.91 -2.33
C ALA A 24 -5.74 -3.90 -3.26
N HIS A 25 -6.46 -2.87 -3.70
CA HIS A 25 -5.92 -1.76 -4.49
C HIS A 25 -4.83 -1.00 -3.73
N THR A 26 -5.09 -0.66 -2.47
CA THR A 26 -4.12 0.02 -1.61
C THR A 26 -2.86 -0.85 -1.42
N ALA A 27 -3.01 -2.16 -1.24
CA ALA A 27 -1.89 -3.08 -1.09
C ALA A 27 -1.02 -3.12 -2.35
N ALA A 28 -1.64 -3.14 -3.54
CA ALA A 28 -0.93 -3.10 -4.82
C ALA A 28 -0.20 -1.76 -5.01
N TYR A 29 -0.86 -0.65 -4.67
CA TYR A 29 -0.26 0.67 -4.73
C TYR A 29 0.99 0.77 -3.84
N LEU A 30 0.87 0.42 -2.56
CA LEU A 30 1.98 0.43 -1.62
C LEU A 30 3.08 -0.56 -2.02
N HIS A 31 2.74 -1.70 -2.62
CA HIS A 31 3.73 -2.65 -3.13
C HIS A 31 4.61 -2.01 -4.21
N ASN A 32 4.04 -1.23 -5.12
CA ASN A 32 4.78 -0.50 -6.15
C ASN A 32 5.65 0.64 -5.59
N LEU A 33 5.30 1.15 -4.40
CA LEU A 33 6.06 2.18 -3.68
C LEU A 33 7.06 1.61 -2.66
N THR A 34 7.05 0.30 -2.41
CA THR A 34 7.94 -0.30 -1.41
C THR A 34 9.28 -0.66 -2.07
N PRO A 35 10.43 -0.19 -1.54
CA PRO A 35 11.73 -0.62 -2.04
C PRO A 35 11.96 -2.10 -1.74
N THR A 36 12.55 -2.82 -2.69
CA THR A 36 12.80 -4.25 -2.52
C THR A 36 14.27 -4.59 -2.75
N ARG A 37 14.78 -5.57 -2.00
CA ARG A 37 16.18 -6.01 -2.12
C ARG A 37 16.52 -6.51 -3.52
N THR A 38 15.59 -7.17 -4.20
CA THR A 38 15.75 -7.66 -5.57
C THR A 38 15.93 -6.55 -6.60
N LEU A 39 15.51 -5.32 -6.26
CA LEU A 39 15.64 -4.13 -7.11
C LEU A 39 16.75 -3.18 -6.61
N ASN A 40 17.71 -3.69 -5.84
CA ASN A 40 18.78 -2.89 -5.20
C ASN A 40 18.21 -1.76 -4.34
N TRP A 41 17.19 -2.05 -3.53
CA TRP A 41 16.51 -1.08 -2.66
C TRP A 41 15.81 0.09 -3.39
N ARG A 42 15.53 -0.06 -4.69
CA ARG A 42 14.65 0.84 -5.44
C ARG A 42 13.22 0.32 -5.47
N THR A 43 12.27 1.22 -5.72
CA THR A 43 10.85 0.84 -5.83
C THR A 43 10.52 0.41 -7.27
N PRO A 44 9.54 -0.49 -7.48
CA PRO A 44 9.04 -0.77 -8.82
C PRO A 44 8.59 0.50 -9.58
N SER A 45 7.93 1.43 -8.89
CA SER A 45 7.49 2.69 -9.50
C SER A 45 8.66 3.57 -9.96
N GLU A 46 9.74 3.62 -9.19
CA GLU A 46 10.96 4.36 -9.53
C GLU A 46 11.60 3.83 -10.80
N LEU A 47 11.69 2.49 -10.92
CA LEU A 47 12.25 1.87 -12.13
C LEU A 47 11.39 2.08 -13.36
N PHE A 48 10.07 2.00 -13.21
CA PHE A 48 9.12 2.14 -14.31
C PHE A 48 9.06 3.59 -14.82
N TRP A 49 8.93 4.55 -13.92
CA TRP A 49 8.79 5.98 -14.27
C TRP A 49 10.13 6.73 -14.34
N ARG A 50 11.24 6.09 -13.95
CA ARG A 50 12.58 6.70 -13.83
C ARG A 50 12.60 7.95 -12.95
N ARG A 51 11.74 7.97 -11.93
CA ARG A 51 11.56 9.08 -10.98
C ARG A 51 11.26 8.54 -9.59
N ILE A 52 11.92 9.11 -8.57
CA ILE A 52 11.64 8.79 -7.17
C ILE A 52 10.18 9.19 -6.87
N PRO A 53 9.34 8.25 -6.38
CA PRO A 53 7.95 8.57 -6.07
C PRO A 53 7.87 9.49 -4.84
N ASP A 54 7.02 10.52 -4.93
CA ASP A 54 6.66 11.32 -3.76
C ASP A 54 5.61 10.58 -2.91
N VAL A 55 5.95 10.33 -1.65
CA VAL A 55 5.10 9.61 -0.68
C VAL A 55 4.46 10.52 0.35
N SER A 56 4.64 11.85 0.23
CA SER A 56 4.12 12.85 1.19
C SER A 56 2.59 12.84 1.31
N HIS A 57 1.91 12.30 0.30
CA HIS A 57 0.45 12.18 0.28
C HIS A 57 -0.08 10.96 1.04
N LEU A 58 0.78 10.01 1.43
CA LEU A 58 0.34 8.81 2.17
C LEU A 58 -0.19 9.18 3.55
N ARG A 59 -1.24 8.49 3.99
CA ARG A 59 -1.90 8.66 5.30
C ARG A 59 -2.15 7.32 5.95
N GLU A 60 -2.32 7.33 7.26
CA GLU A 60 -2.80 6.14 7.98
C GLU A 60 -4.18 5.74 7.47
N ILE A 61 -4.40 4.44 7.37
CA ILE A 61 -5.63 3.87 6.80
C ILE A 61 -6.68 3.79 7.90
N GLY A 62 -7.88 4.30 7.61
CA GLY A 62 -9.01 4.31 8.52
C GLY A 62 -9.46 5.73 8.86
N CYS A 63 -10.42 5.84 9.76
CA CYS A 63 -10.92 7.09 10.29
C CYS A 63 -10.93 7.00 11.81
N THR A 64 -10.35 7.98 12.49
CA THR A 64 -10.39 8.11 13.96
C THR A 64 -11.48 9.06 14.43
N ALA A 65 -12.39 9.48 13.55
CA ALA A 65 -13.50 10.35 13.93
C ALA A 65 -14.36 9.62 14.98
N LEU A 66 -14.31 10.15 16.20
CA LEU A 66 -15.12 9.78 17.36
C LEU A 66 -16.56 10.28 17.19
#